data_AF-A0A3A4UT47-F1
#
_entry.id   AF-A0A3A4UT47-F1
#
_cell.length_a   1.000
_cell.length_b   1.000
_cell.length_c   1.000
_cell.angle_alpha   90.00
_cell.angle_beta   90.00
_cell.angle_gamma   90.00
#
_symmetry.space_group_name_H-M   'P 1'
#
loop_
_entity.id
_entity.type
_entity.pdbx_description
1 polymer ?
#
loop_
_entity_poly.entity_id
_entity_poly.type
_entity_poly.pdbx_seq_one_letter_code
_entity_poly.pdbx_strand_id
1 'polypeptide(L)'
;MENLEKWRDAGRIAAEALEFGRKLIKNGAVIREVCDKIDEKIVDLGALPAWPSQIGLDSVAAHFTSDHDDDAVFENNLVCLDVGAHIDGCVGDNACSVDLSGKYGHLIKASSQALDAAIKTARKGVALGEIGRAIQEAILKNGAVPVRNLSGHGISPWVIHDKPSVPNYDTADKRTLTGDQIIAIEPFSTTGAGLVQEAEQANIFALQNKKPVRSPFAREIMQFVEQNYGGLPFCSRWIIAKFGVGKTNLAINELMRSGVLHAYPPLVEKSGAPVAVFEKTLYIGEKTEVLTKI
;
A
#
# COMPACT_ATOMS: atom_id res chain seq x y z
N MET A 1 -21.39 8.31 -8.29
CA MET A 1 -21.06 7.18 -7.39
C MET A 1 -21.90 7.18 -6.10
N GLU A 2 -22.55 6.06 -5.75
CA GLU A 2 -23.18 5.84 -4.44
C GLU A 2 -22.10 5.75 -3.33
N ASN A 3 -22.35 6.28 -2.13
CA ASN A 3 -21.42 6.28 -1.00
C ASN A 3 -20.11 7.11 -1.15
N LEU A 4 -20.04 8.09 -2.07
CA LEU A 4 -18.83 8.92 -2.25
C LEU A 4 -18.36 9.61 -0.95
N GLU A 5 -19.26 9.96 -0.04
CA GLU A 5 -18.87 10.50 1.28
C GLU A 5 -18.03 9.52 2.10
N LYS A 6 -18.34 8.22 2.08
CA LYS A 6 -17.54 7.21 2.79
C LYS A 6 -16.13 7.13 2.20
N TRP A 7 -15.99 7.24 0.88
CA TRP A 7 -14.68 7.32 0.22
C TRP A 7 -13.91 8.58 0.59
N ARG A 8 -14.60 9.73 0.71
CA ARG A 8 -13.99 10.99 1.18
C ARG A 8 -13.53 10.89 2.63
N ASP A 9 -14.35 10.34 3.50
CA ASP A 9 -14.03 10.16 4.92
C ASP A 9 -12.88 9.17 5.11
N ALA A 10 -12.92 8.02 4.44
CA ALA A 10 -11.83 7.06 4.45
C ALA A 10 -10.53 7.69 3.91
N GLY A 11 -10.61 8.44 2.80
CA GLY A 11 -9.48 9.18 2.24
C GLY A 11 -8.88 10.21 3.20
N ARG A 12 -9.73 11.01 3.86
CA ARG A 12 -9.28 11.99 4.87
C ARG A 12 -8.60 11.30 6.06
N ILE A 13 -9.18 10.22 6.56
CA ILE A 13 -8.62 9.47 7.70
C ILE A 13 -7.28 8.84 7.32
N ALA A 14 -7.17 8.20 6.16
CA ALA A 14 -5.92 7.63 5.67
C ALA A 14 -4.83 8.71 5.46
N ALA A 15 -5.22 9.90 4.98
CA ALA A 15 -4.31 11.03 4.86
C ALA A 15 -3.81 11.54 6.23
N GLU A 16 -4.70 11.66 7.21
CA GLU A 16 -4.33 12.07 8.58
C GLU A 16 -3.42 11.02 9.25
N ALA A 17 -3.72 9.73 9.09
CA ALA A 17 -2.91 8.64 9.62
C ALA A 17 -1.52 8.57 8.95
N LEU A 18 -1.43 8.79 7.64
CA LEU A 18 -0.15 8.87 6.93
C LEU A 18 0.72 10.02 7.46
N GLU A 19 0.15 11.22 7.63
CA GLU A 19 0.91 12.36 8.15
C GLU A 19 1.30 12.18 9.63
N PHE A 20 0.47 11.50 10.42
CA PHE A 20 0.82 11.08 11.76
C PHE A 20 2.02 10.12 11.74
N GLY A 21 1.96 9.05 10.94
CA GLY A 21 3.05 8.09 10.76
C GLY A 21 4.35 8.73 10.28
N ARG A 22 4.25 9.62 9.28
CA ARG A 22 5.38 10.39 8.75
C ARG A 22 6.15 11.17 9.82
N LYS A 23 5.46 11.69 10.84
CA LYS A 23 6.07 12.42 11.98
C LYS A 23 6.74 11.50 13.00
N LEU A 24 6.37 10.22 13.03
CA LEU A 24 6.96 9.22 13.91
C LEU A 24 8.23 8.61 13.32
N ILE A 25 8.36 8.59 11.99
CA ILE A 25 9.56 8.09 11.29
C ILE A 25 10.74 9.01 11.59
N LYS A 26 11.62 8.56 12.50
CA LYS A 26 12.82 9.25 12.97
C LYS A 26 13.88 8.22 13.34
N ASN A 27 15.15 8.58 13.18
CA ASN A 27 16.27 7.74 13.60
C ASN A 27 16.11 7.28 15.06
N GLY A 28 16.28 5.98 15.29
CA GLY A 28 16.14 5.33 16.60
C GLY A 28 14.71 4.98 17.02
N ALA A 29 13.67 5.37 16.28
CA ALA A 29 12.31 4.90 16.55
C ALA A 29 12.14 3.44 16.08
N VAL A 30 11.46 2.63 16.89
CA VAL A 30 11.18 1.21 16.60
C VAL A 30 10.10 1.12 15.53
N ILE A 31 10.38 0.39 14.45
CA ILE A 31 9.52 0.31 13.26
C ILE A 31 8.16 -0.30 13.62
N ARG A 32 8.17 -1.40 14.37
CA ARG A 32 6.97 -2.08 14.89
C ARG A 32 6.03 -1.12 15.62
N GLU A 33 6.57 -0.33 16.54
CA GLU A 33 5.76 0.62 17.31
C GLU A 33 5.16 1.71 16.42
N VAL A 34 5.86 2.11 15.35
CA VAL A 34 5.32 3.07 14.38
C VAL A 34 4.16 2.43 13.61
N CYS A 35 4.29 1.18 13.17
CA CYS A 35 3.17 0.45 12.55
C CYS A 35 1.96 0.38 13.49
N ASP A 36 2.16 -0.08 14.73
CA ASP A 36 1.09 -0.22 15.74
C ASP A 36 0.36 1.11 15.97
N LYS A 37 1.11 2.20 16.17
CA LYS A 37 0.54 3.54 16.40
C LYS A 37 -0.25 4.06 15.20
N ILE A 38 0.15 3.74 13.97
CA ILE A 38 -0.58 4.13 12.76
C ILE A 38 -1.89 3.35 12.66
N ASP A 39 -1.84 2.02 12.86
CA ASP A 39 -3.01 1.15 12.83
C ASP A 39 -4.05 1.62 13.89
N GLU A 40 -3.59 1.93 15.11
CA GLU A 40 -4.42 2.48 16.20
C GLU A 40 -5.00 3.86 15.86
N LYS A 41 -4.20 4.75 15.26
CA LYS A 41 -4.64 6.09 14.87
C LYS A 41 -5.79 6.05 13.87
N ILE A 42 -5.82 5.07 12.97
CA ILE A 42 -6.94 4.89 12.03
C ILE A 42 -8.23 4.55 12.79
N VAL A 43 -8.13 3.67 13.79
CA VAL A 43 -9.26 3.27 14.65
C VAL A 43 -9.77 4.46 15.47
N ASP A 44 -8.87 5.23 16.09
CA ASP A 44 -9.22 6.43 16.87
C ASP A 44 -9.93 7.50 16.03
N LEU A 45 -9.66 7.52 14.72
CA LEU A 45 -10.29 8.44 13.77
C LEU A 45 -11.64 7.94 13.25
N GLY A 46 -12.07 6.74 13.64
CA GLY A 46 -13.39 6.19 13.31
C GLY A 46 -13.43 5.34 12.02
N ALA A 47 -12.29 4.87 11.53
CA ALA A 47 -12.20 3.89 10.44
C ALA A 47 -11.52 2.60 10.91
N LEU A 48 -11.39 1.62 10.03
CA LEU A 48 -10.52 0.45 10.26
C LEU A 48 -9.37 0.46 9.25
N PRO A 49 -8.19 -0.10 9.58
CA PRO A 49 -7.12 -0.27 8.61
C PRO A 49 -7.59 -1.14 7.44
N ALA A 50 -7.40 -0.68 6.21
CA ALA A 50 -7.71 -1.46 5.01
C ALA A 50 -6.66 -2.57 4.77
N TRP A 51 -5.45 -2.36 5.28
CA TRP A 51 -4.34 -3.30 5.40
C TRP A 51 -3.47 -2.86 6.58
N PRO A 52 -2.58 -3.73 7.10
CA PRO A 52 -1.56 -3.32 8.06
C PRO A 52 -0.67 -2.24 7.49
N SER A 53 -0.40 -1.18 8.24
CA SER A 53 0.55 -0.14 7.84
C SER A 53 1.88 -0.75 7.38
N GLN A 54 2.35 -0.28 6.23
CA GLN A 54 3.52 -0.84 5.56
C GLN A 54 4.68 0.14 5.60
N ILE A 55 5.86 -0.34 5.97
CA ILE A 55 7.08 0.45 6.09
C ILE A 55 8.22 -0.28 5.37
N GLY A 56 8.43 0.05 4.09
CA GLY A 56 9.58 -0.43 3.33
C GLY A 56 10.83 0.39 3.63
N LEU A 57 11.97 -0.26 3.83
CA LEU A 57 13.27 0.40 3.98
C LEU A 57 14.13 0.21 2.73
N ASP A 58 14.73 1.29 2.26
CA ASP A 58 15.70 1.35 1.18
C ASP A 58 15.19 0.65 -0.09
N SER A 59 15.62 -0.58 -0.35
CA SER A 59 15.23 -1.33 -1.55
C SER A 59 13.86 -1.98 -1.45
N VAL A 60 13.24 -2.02 -0.28
CA VAL A 60 11.90 -2.58 -0.08
C VAL A 60 10.86 -1.53 -0.51
N ALA A 61 10.21 -1.79 -1.64
CA ALA A 61 9.25 -0.88 -2.26
C ALA A 61 7.86 -0.93 -1.61
N ALA A 62 7.37 -2.13 -1.28
CA ALA A 62 6.02 -2.36 -0.77
C ALA A 62 5.93 -3.71 -0.01
N HIS A 63 4.77 -3.97 0.60
CA HIS A 63 4.39 -5.23 1.25
C HIS A 63 5.24 -5.64 2.47
N PHE A 64 5.94 -4.70 3.10
CA PHE A 64 6.62 -4.96 4.36
C PHE A 64 5.85 -4.35 5.52
N THR A 65 5.51 -5.17 6.51
CA THR A 65 5.09 -4.73 7.83
C THR A 65 5.84 -5.54 8.87
N SER A 66 6.20 -4.88 9.96
CA SER A 66 7.00 -5.45 11.05
C SER A 66 6.29 -6.65 11.68
N ASP A 67 7.05 -7.70 12.02
CA ASP A 67 6.54 -8.84 12.81
C ASP A 67 6.41 -8.43 14.30
N HIS A 68 5.81 -9.30 15.11
CA HIS A 68 5.47 -9.05 16.51
C HIS A 68 6.67 -8.88 17.46
N ASP A 69 7.81 -9.46 17.13
CA ASP A 69 9.07 -9.48 17.89
C ASP A 69 10.21 -8.76 17.16
N ASP A 70 9.89 -7.99 16.13
CA ASP A 70 10.85 -7.17 15.41
C ASP A 70 11.14 -5.87 16.20
N ASP A 71 12.40 -5.76 16.62
CA ASP A 71 12.97 -4.63 17.36
C ASP A 71 13.83 -3.72 16.46
N ALA A 72 13.73 -3.86 15.14
CA ALA A 72 14.43 -2.99 14.20
C ALA A 72 14.02 -1.52 14.39
N VAL A 73 15.01 -0.65 14.27
CA VAL A 73 14.86 0.80 14.36
C VAL A 73 15.23 1.47 13.05
N PHE A 74 14.69 2.66 12.81
CA PHE A 74 15.12 3.46 11.67
C PHE A 74 16.55 3.97 11.85
N GLU A 75 17.39 3.82 10.82
CA GLU A 75 18.79 4.24 10.82
C GLU A 75 19.22 4.80 9.45
N ASN A 76 19.01 6.10 9.24
CA ASN A 76 19.39 6.80 8.00
C ASN A 76 18.87 6.10 6.74
N ASN A 77 17.68 5.50 6.80
CA ASN A 77 17.05 4.84 5.66
C ASN A 77 16.31 5.84 4.76
N LEU A 78 16.09 5.43 3.51
CA LEU A 78 14.93 5.90 2.75
C LEU A 78 13.73 5.03 3.11
N VAL A 79 12.66 5.64 3.58
CA VAL A 79 11.49 4.92 4.12
C VAL A 79 10.29 5.13 3.22
N CYS A 80 9.71 4.05 2.71
CA CYS A 80 8.40 4.03 2.05
C CYS A 80 7.32 3.74 3.10
N LEU A 81 6.47 4.71 3.40
CA LEU A 81 5.32 4.55 4.29
C LEU A 81 4.04 4.50 3.45
N ASP A 82 3.27 3.44 3.60
CA ASP A 82 1.99 3.20 2.93
C ASP A 82 0.91 2.87 3.98
N VAL A 83 -0.21 3.59 3.88
CA VAL A 83 -1.29 3.58 4.86
C VAL A 83 -2.65 3.54 4.15
N GLY A 84 -3.43 2.52 4.48
CA GLY A 84 -4.81 2.36 4.01
C GLY A 84 -5.83 2.38 5.14
N ALA A 85 -6.92 3.12 4.97
CA ALA A 85 -8.09 3.08 5.86
C ALA A 85 -9.36 2.77 5.08
N HIS A 86 -10.35 2.13 5.71
CA HIS A 86 -11.65 1.91 5.09
C HIS A 86 -12.83 2.20 6.03
N ILE A 87 -13.94 2.60 5.41
CA ILE A 87 -15.27 2.70 6.03
C ILE A 87 -16.24 1.88 5.19
N ASP A 88 -16.77 0.79 5.75
CA ASP A 88 -17.67 -0.15 5.08
C ASP A 88 -17.15 -0.64 3.70
N GLY A 89 -15.83 -0.76 3.59
CA GLY A 89 -15.13 -1.24 2.39
C GLY A 89 -14.78 -0.14 1.38
N CYS A 90 -15.18 1.11 1.61
CA CYS A 90 -14.70 2.27 0.85
C CYS A 90 -13.31 2.64 1.37
N VAL A 91 -12.28 2.58 0.53
CA VAL A 91 -10.87 2.65 0.90
C VAL A 91 -10.27 4.02 0.57
N GLY A 92 -9.50 4.57 1.51
CA GLY A 92 -8.49 5.59 1.25
C GLY A 92 -7.11 4.95 1.24
N ASP A 93 -6.43 5.06 0.10
CA ASP A 93 -5.09 4.54 -0.20
C ASP A 93 -4.10 5.69 -0.43
N ASN A 94 -2.99 5.69 0.32
CA ASN A 94 -1.93 6.67 0.18
C ASN A 94 -0.61 6.26 0.82
N ALA A 95 0.45 6.71 0.17
CA ALA A 95 1.83 6.49 0.57
C ALA A 95 2.68 7.76 0.42
N CYS A 96 3.78 7.82 1.16
CA CYS A 96 4.82 8.82 1.01
C CYS A 96 6.20 8.26 1.39
N SER A 97 7.24 8.94 0.92
CA SER A 97 8.62 8.60 1.30
C SER A 97 9.24 9.61 2.26
N VAL A 98 10.04 9.12 3.21
CA VAL A 98 10.82 9.92 4.17
C VAL A 98 12.29 9.55 4.03
N ASP A 99 13.16 10.54 3.79
CA ASP A 99 14.60 10.35 3.71
C ASP A 99 15.25 10.78 5.03
N LEU A 100 15.66 9.81 5.84
CA LEU A 100 16.38 10.04 7.09
C LEU A 100 17.89 10.23 6.88
N SER A 101 18.40 9.91 5.70
CA SER A 101 19.82 10.01 5.34
C SER A 101 20.21 11.38 4.78
N GLY A 102 19.24 12.09 4.18
CA GLY A 102 19.45 13.32 3.41
C GLY A 102 20.07 13.09 2.01
N LYS A 103 20.30 11.85 1.59
CA LYS A 103 20.96 11.50 0.32
C LYS A 103 19.98 11.29 -0.85
N TYR A 104 18.72 11.04 -0.56
CA TYR A 104 17.71 10.55 -1.51
C TYR A 104 16.61 11.58 -1.84
N GLY A 105 16.83 12.85 -1.52
CA GLY A 105 15.90 13.93 -1.86
C GLY A 105 15.53 14.00 -3.35
N HIS A 106 16.41 13.55 -4.26
CA HIS A 106 16.10 13.48 -5.69
C HIS A 106 15.06 12.38 -6.02
N LEU A 107 15.08 11.23 -5.33
CA LEU A 107 14.06 10.17 -5.49
C LEU A 107 12.71 10.61 -4.93
N ILE A 108 12.71 11.25 -3.74
CA ILE A 108 11.50 11.85 -3.17
C ILE A 108 10.88 12.84 -4.15
N LYS A 109 11.69 13.72 -4.71
CA LYS A 109 11.24 14.70 -5.70
C LYS A 109 10.74 14.03 -6.98
N ALA A 110 11.40 12.98 -7.45
CA ALA A 110 11.00 12.23 -8.64
C ALA A 110 9.58 11.65 -8.48
N SER A 111 9.33 10.89 -7.41
CA SER A 111 8.02 10.26 -7.17
C SER A 111 6.93 11.29 -6.86
N SER A 112 7.23 12.32 -6.06
CA SER A 112 6.26 13.38 -5.75
C SER A 112 5.86 14.19 -6.98
N GLN A 113 6.82 14.60 -7.83
CA GLN A 113 6.51 15.34 -9.06
C GLN A 113 5.80 14.46 -10.10
N ALA A 114 6.09 13.16 -10.13
CA ALA A 114 5.43 12.22 -10.98
C ALA A 114 3.96 12.01 -10.59
N LEU A 115 3.68 11.93 -9.29
CA LEU A 115 2.32 11.91 -8.77
C LEU A 115 1.56 13.19 -9.17
N ASP A 116 2.16 14.36 -8.98
CA ASP A 116 1.55 15.64 -9.39
C ASP A 116 1.23 15.69 -10.89
N ALA A 117 2.15 15.18 -11.72
CA ALA A 117 1.96 15.10 -13.17
C ALA A 117 0.83 14.14 -13.54
N ALA A 118 0.78 12.98 -12.88
CA ALA A 118 -0.27 11.99 -13.06
C ALA A 118 -1.66 12.52 -12.66
N ILE A 119 -1.78 13.17 -11.50
CA ILE A 119 -3.04 13.77 -11.02
C ILE A 119 -3.57 14.82 -12.01
N LYS A 120 -2.69 15.66 -12.57
CA LYS A 120 -3.06 16.66 -13.59
C LYS A 120 -3.52 16.02 -14.90
N THR A 121 -3.04 14.82 -15.19
CA THR A 121 -3.31 14.08 -16.42
C THR A 121 -4.58 13.22 -16.27
N ALA A 122 -4.79 12.61 -15.12
CA ALA A 122 -5.87 11.68 -14.82
C ALA A 122 -7.24 12.38 -14.84
N ARG A 123 -8.00 12.12 -15.90
CA ARG A 123 -9.40 12.54 -16.04
C ARG A 123 -10.15 11.53 -16.92
N LYS A 124 -11.48 11.55 -16.85
CA LYS A 124 -12.34 10.72 -17.70
C LYS A 124 -11.93 10.84 -19.18
N GLY A 125 -11.79 9.69 -19.84
CA GLY A 125 -11.42 9.58 -21.26
C GLY A 125 -9.91 9.60 -21.55
N VAL A 126 -9.05 9.89 -20.57
CA VAL A 126 -7.58 9.82 -20.76
C VAL A 126 -7.10 8.37 -20.76
N ALA A 127 -6.17 8.06 -21.65
CA ALA A 127 -5.58 6.73 -21.79
C ALA A 127 -4.61 6.40 -20.65
N LEU A 128 -4.60 5.15 -20.20
CA LEU A 128 -3.70 4.69 -19.12
C LEU A 128 -2.22 4.89 -19.48
N GLY A 129 -1.84 4.65 -20.73
CA GLY A 129 -0.48 4.91 -21.22
C GLY A 129 -0.08 6.39 -21.17
N GLU A 130 -1.05 7.32 -21.29
CA GLU A 130 -0.77 8.76 -21.18
C GLU A 130 -0.44 9.16 -19.74
N ILE A 131 -1.12 8.56 -18.75
CA ILE A 131 -0.81 8.75 -17.33
C ILE A 131 0.58 8.18 -17.03
N GLY A 132 0.87 6.96 -17.49
CA GLY A 132 2.18 6.35 -17.32
C GLY A 132 3.31 7.11 -18.00
N ARG A 133 3.07 7.71 -19.17
CA ARG A 133 4.02 8.61 -19.84
C ARG A 133 4.31 9.84 -19.00
N ALA A 134 3.29 10.50 -18.44
CA ALA A 134 3.45 11.67 -17.58
C ALA A 134 4.28 11.34 -16.33
N ILE A 135 4.04 10.17 -15.72
CA ILE A 135 4.83 9.64 -14.59
C ILE A 135 6.28 9.42 -14.99
N GLN A 136 6.52 8.67 -16.07
CA GLN A 136 7.87 8.35 -16.54
C GLN A 136 8.68 9.59 -16.89
N GLU A 137 8.12 10.56 -17.61
CA GLU A 137 8.80 11.79 -17.98
C GLU A 137 9.23 12.59 -16.73
N ALA A 138 8.37 12.66 -15.71
CA ALA A 138 8.67 13.35 -14.45
C ALA A 138 9.76 12.64 -13.62
N ILE A 139 9.74 11.31 -13.57
CA ILE A 139 10.76 10.52 -12.88
C ILE A 139 12.12 10.67 -13.57
N LEU A 140 12.18 10.50 -14.89
CA LEU A 140 13.43 10.59 -15.67
C LEU A 140 14.07 11.98 -15.58
N LYS A 141 13.27 13.05 -15.53
CA LYS A 141 13.76 14.43 -15.39
C LYS A 141 14.54 14.66 -14.08
N ASN A 142 14.28 13.85 -13.06
CA ASN A 142 14.98 13.92 -11.76
C ASN A 142 16.14 12.91 -11.66
N GLY A 143 16.55 12.28 -12.76
CA GLY A 143 17.69 11.36 -12.80
C GLY A 143 17.41 9.98 -12.19
N ALA A 144 16.14 9.64 -11.98
CA ALA A 144 15.69 8.36 -11.47
C ALA A 144 15.03 7.51 -12.58
N VAL A 145 14.75 6.24 -12.31
CA VAL A 145 14.01 5.35 -13.21
C VAL A 145 12.70 4.90 -12.57
N PRO A 146 11.61 4.76 -13.35
CA PRO A 146 10.34 4.25 -12.84
C PRO A 146 10.44 2.75 -12.58
N VAL A 147 9.82 2.28 -11.49
CA VAL A 147 9.58 0.84 -11.31
C VAL A 147 8.44 0.42 -12.22
N ARG A 148 8.69 -0.55 -13.13
CA ARG A 148 7.78 -0.84 -14.24
C ARG A 148 6.77 -1.96 -13.96
N ASN A 149 7.10 -2.87 -13.05
CA ASN A 149 6.23 -3.99 -12.66
C ASN A 149 5.52 -3.76 -11.32
N LEU A 150 5.40 -2.50 -10.91
CA LEU A 150 4.58 -2.04 -9.79
C LEU A 150 3.83 -0.79 -10.26
N SER A 151 2.55 -0.68 -9.97
CA SER A 151 1.63 0.25 -10.64
C SER A 151 0.43 0.54 -9.76
N GLY A 152 -0.14 1.74 -9.90
CA GLY A 152 -1.46 2.05 -9.35
C GLY A 152 -2.54 1.12 -9.87
N HIS A 153 -3.72 1.24 -9.29
CA HIS A 153 -4.83 0.32 -9.54
C HIS A 153 -6.19 1.00 -9.39
N GLY A 154 -7.22 0.35 -9.91
CA GLY A 154 -8.59 0.68 -9.54
C GLY A 154 -8.87 0.20 -8.14
N ILE A 155 -9.84 0.82 -7.48
CA ILE A 155 -10.28 0.41 -6.14
C ILE A 155 -11.80 0.27 -6.19
N SER A 156 -12.29 -0.85 -5.67
CA SER A 156 -13.70 -1.15 -5.51
C SER A 156 -14.02 -1.42 -4.05
N PRO A 157 -15.30 -1.35 -3.63
CA PRO A 157 -15.67 -1.70 -2.26
C PRO A 157 -15.13 -3.09 -1.87
N TRP A 158 -14.35 -3.15 -0.79
CA TRP A 158 -13.69 -4.38 -0.28
C TRP A 158 -12.64 -5.00 -1.22
N VAL A 159 -12.28 -4.33 -2.32
CA VAL A 159 -11.32 -4.80 -3.31
C VAL A 159 -10.30 -3.70 -3.56
N ILE A 160 -9.13 -3.82 -2.92
CA ILE A 160 -8.05 -2.83 -3.02
C ILE A 160 -7.50 -2.81 -4.44
N HIS A 161 -7.09 -3.98 -4.95
CA HIS A 161 -6.54 -4.13 -6.30
C HIS A 161 -7.64 -4.52 -7.30
N ASP A 162 -8.29 -3.53 -7.90
CA ASP A 162 -9.22 -3.70 -9.01
C ASP A 162 -8.66 -3.10 -10.32
N LYS A 163 -9.37 -3.29 -11.42
CA LYS A 163 -9.06 -2.65 -12.71
C LYS A 163 -9.43 -1.16 -12.66
N PRO A 164 -8.70 -0.31 -13.40
CA PRO A 164 -7.53 -0.63 -14.23
C PRO A 164 -6.21 -0.58 -13.45
N SER A 165 -5.19 -1.30 -13.90
CA SER A 165 -3.81 -0.97 -13.52
C SER A 165 -3.42 0.36 -14.16
N VAL A 166 -2.85 1.26 -13.35
CA VAL A 166 -2.39 2.60 -13.73
C VAL A 166 -0.85 2.57 -13.78
N PRO A 167 -0.24 2.44 -14.96
CA PRO A 167 1.18 2.14 -15.07
C PRO A 167 2.07 3.34 -14.68
N ASN A 168 3.29 3.04 -14.23
CA ASN A 168 4.33 4.03 -13.93
C ASN A 168 5.23 4.38 -15.14
N TYR A 169 4.87 3.90 -16.33
CA TYR A 169 5.57 4.19 -17.58
C TYR A 169 4.64 4.13 -18.78
N ASP A 170 5.10 4.65 -19.92
CA ASP A 170 4.33 4.58 -21.16
C ASP A 170 4.25 3.14 -21.68
N THR A 171 3.11 2.50 -21.42
CA THR A 171 2.77 1.17 -21.92
C THR A 171 2.10 1.18 -23.30
N ALA A 172 1.85 2.37 -23.87
CA ALA A 172 0.97 2.58 -25.01
C ALA A 172 -0.45 1.99 -24.83
N ASP A 173 -0.89 1.76 -23.57
CA ASP A 173 -2.23 1.25 -23.28
C ASP A 173 -3.29 2.30 -23.62
N LYS A 174 -4.18 1.92 -24.55
CA LYS A 174 -5.24 2.77 -25.09
C LYS A 174 -6.55 2.69 -24.32
N ARG A 175 -6.66 1.81 -23.32
CA ARG A 175 -7.81 1.80 -22.41
C ARG A 175 -7.85 3.13 -21.67
N THR A 176 -9.04 3.66 -21.47
CA THR A 176 -9.24 4.98 -20.87
C THR A 176 -9.90 4.89 -19.52
N LEU A 177 -9.70 5.90 -18.68
CA LEU A 177 -10.47 6.04 -17.44
C LEU A 177 -11.95 6.28 -17.80
N THR A 178 -12.84 5.40 -17.36
CA THR A 178 -14.25 5.41 -17.79
C THR A 178 -15.11 6.45 -17.08
N GLY A 179 -14.65 6.96 -15.94
CA GLY A 179 -15.41 7.82 -15.03
C GLY A 179 -16.21 6.99 -14.00
N ASP A 180 -16.72 7.68 -12.97
CA ASP A 180 -17.38 7.11 -11.79
C ASP A 180 -16.59 5.94 -11.16
N GLN A 181 -15.26 6.08 -11.10
CA GLN A 181 -14.37 5.05 -10.55
C GLN A 181 -13.38 5.65 -9.55
N ILE A 182 -12.92 4.82 -8.62
CA ILE A 182 -11.84 5.15 -7.68
C ILE A 182 -10.54 4.52 -8.19
N ILE A 183 -9.44 5.26 -8.17
CA ILE A 183 -8.12 4.76 -8.52
C ILE A 183 -7.08 5.21 -7.50
N ALA A 184 -6.10 4.36 -7.24
CA ALA A 184 -4.81 4.72 -6.67
C ALA A 184 -3.84 5.08 -7.81
N ILE A 185 -3.07 6.15 -7.61
CA ILE A 185 -1.91 6.47 -8.44
C ILE A 185 -0.69 6.53 -7.53
N GLU A 186 0.24 5.59 -7.75
CA GLU A 186 1.43 5.36 -6.89
C GLU A 186 2.73 5.29 -7.72
N PRO A 187 3.33 6.43 -8.06
CA PRO A 187 4.64 6.47 -8.71
C PRO A 187 5.77 5.99 -7.81
N PHE A 188 6.43 4.91 -8.23
CA PHE A 188 7.68 4.43 -7.65
C PHE A 188 8.88 4.85 -8.51
N SER A 189 9.88 5.45 -7.87
CA SER A 189 11.15 5.79 -8.50
C SER A 189 12.31 5.11 -7.77
N THR A 190 13.36 4.77 -8.53
CA THR A 190 14.57 4.16 -7.99
C THR A 190 15.81 4.61 -8.78
N THR A 191 17.00 4.37 -8.24
CA THR A 191 18.27 4.45 -8.99
C THR A 191 18.70 3.09 -9.56
N GLY A 192 17.90 2.04 -9.36
CA GLY A 192 18.23 0.66 -9.70
C GLY A 192 17.79 0.19 -11.09
N ALA A 193 17.42 -1.08 -11.16
CA ALA A 193 16.94 -1.75 -12.37
C ALA A 193 15.52 -1.31 -12.78
N GLY A 194 14.75 -0.73 -11.87
CA GLY A 194 13.35 -0.35 -12.12
C GLY A 194 12.42 -1.55 -12.20
N LEU A 195 12.77 -2.63 -11.48
CA LEU A 195 11.99 -3.85 -11.36
C LEU A 195 12.02 -4.33 -9.92
N VAL A 196 10.88 -4.76 -9.39
CA VAL A 196 10.78 -5.42 -8.08
C VAL A 196 10.61 -6.93 -8.21
N GLN A 197 11.00 -7.65 -7.16
CA GLN A 197 10.79 -9.09 -7.00
C GLN A 197 10.31 -9.38 -5.58
N GLU A 198 9.56 -10.47 -5.42
CA GLU A 198 9.13 -10.91 -4.09
C GLU A 198 10.32 -11.39 -3.26
N ALA A 199 10.32 -11.02 -1.98
CA ALA A 199 11.16 -11.64 -0.96
C ALA A 199 10.59 -13.02 -0.55
N GLU A 200 11.35 -13.77 0.26
CA GLU A 200 10.95 -15.13 0.64
C GLU A 200 9.86 -15.19 1.72
N GLN A 201 9.86 -14.22 2.64
CA GLN A 201 9.00 -14.24 3.82
C GLN A 201 7.95 -13.14 3.75
N ALA A 202 6.70 -13.50 4.01
CA ALA A 202 5.58 -12.58 4.02
C ALA A 202 5.00 -12.46 5.43
N ASN A 203 4.70 -11.23 5.83
CA ASN A 203 3.95 -10.94 7.06
C ASN A 203 2.52 -10.50 6.77
N ILE A 204 2.18 -10.29 5.50
CA ILE A 204 0.87 -9.83 5.05
C ILE A 204 0.16 -10.95 4.30
N PHE A 205 -1.11 -11.15 4.62
CA PHE A 205 -1.95 -12.23 4.09
C PHE A 205 -3.35 -11.71 3.77
N ALA A 206 -4.05 -12.35 2.84
CA ALA A 206 -5.48 -12.13 2.63
C ALA A 206 -6.22 -13.46 2.47
N LEU A 207 -7.50 -13.46 2.83
CA LEU A 207 -8.39 -14.60 2.59
C LEU A 207 -8.74 -14.67 1.10
N GLN A 208 -8.39 -15.79 0.44
CA GLN A 208 -8.59 -15.95 -1.00
C GLN A 208 -9.63 -17.02 -1.34
N ASN A 209 -9.41 -18.27 -0.91
CA ASN A 209 -10.28 -19.39 -1.26
C ASN A 209 -10.84 -20.05 0.00
N LYS A 210 -12.04 -19.65 0.40
CA LYS A 210 -12.71 -20.27 1.56
C LYS A 210 -12.96 -21.76 1.29
N LYS A 211 -12.32 -22.62 2.07
CA LYS A 211 -12.46 -24.07 2.03
C LYS A 211 -12.67 -24.63 3.43
N PRO A 212 -13.28 -25.81 3.59
CA PRO A 212 -13.37 -26.46 4.89
C PRO A 212 -11.98 -26.75 5.49
N VAL A 213 -11.69 -26.16 6.65
CA VAL A 213 -10.45 -26.37 7.41
C VAL A 213 -10.68 -27.40 8.51
N ARG A 214 -9.82 -28.41 8.60
CA ARG A 214 -9.96 -29.53 9.56
C ARG A 214 -9.50 -29.15 10.96
N SER A 215 -8.36 -28.47 11.08
CA SER A 215 -7.82 -28.03 12.37
C SER A 215 -8.77 -27.04 13.06
N PRO A 216 -9.17 -27.30 14.32
CA PRO A 216 -10.02 -26.39 15.08
C PRO A 216 -9.40 -25.00 15.22
N PHE A 217 -8.08 -24.93 15.48
CA PHE A 217 -7.38 -23.66 15.67
C PHE A 217 -7.27 -22.84 14.37
N ALA A 218 -6.97 -23.50 13.24
CA ALA A 218 -6.91 -22.82 11.95
C ALA A 218 -8.30 -22.36 11.48
N ARG A 219 -9.35 -23.13 11.78
CA ARG A 219 -10.75 -22.74 11.51
C ARG A 219 -11.16 -21.51 12.32
N GLU A 220 -10.80 -21.46 13.60
CA GLU A 220 -11.09 -20.33 14.48
C GLU A 220 -10.42 -19.03 13.98
N ILE A 221 -9.13 -19.10 13.61
CA ILE A 221 -8.43 -17.93 13.05
C ILE A 221 -9.00 -17.54 11.68
N MET A 222 -9.33 -18.50 10.81
CA MET A 222 -9.98 -18.21 9.52
C MET A 222 -11.32 -17.48 9.73
N GLN A 223 -12.14 -17.91 10.69
CA GLN A 223 -13.41 -17.25 11.02
C GLN A 223 -13.20 -15.86 11.59
N PHE A 224 -12.19 -15.68 12.45
CA PHE A 224 -11.82 -14.37 12.97
C PHE A 224 -11.41 -13.41 11.84
N VAL A 225 -10.52 -13.85 10.93
CA VAL A 225 -10.09 -13.07 9.77
C VAL A 225 -11.28 -12.70 8.89
N GLU A 226 -12.16 -13.66 8.58
CA GLU A 226 -13.36 -13.42 7.77
C GLU A 226 -14.28 -12.38 8.42
N GLN A 227 -14.48 -12.43 9.74
CA GLN A 227 -15.37 -11.52 10.45
C GLN A 227 -14.81 -10.11 10.60
N ASN A 228 -13.49 -9.96 10.74
CA ASN A 228 -12.86 -8.67 11.06
C ASN A 228 -12.25 -7.98 9.84
N TYR A 229 -11.76 -8.75 8.86
CA TYR A 229 -11.05 -8.22 7.69
C TYR A 229 -11.75 -8.60 6.37
N GLY A 230 -12.63 -9.62 6.39
CA GLY A 230 -13.29 -10.09 5.18
C GLY A 230 -12.27 -10.62 4.17
N GLY A 231 -12.17 -9.95 3.02
CA GLY A 231 -11.17 -10.20 1.99
C GLY A 231 -9.96 -9.25 2.02
N LEU A 232 -9.94 -8.28 2.93
CA LEU A 232 -8.87 -7.30 3.03
C LEU A 232 -7.60 -7.93 3.64
N PRO A 233 -6.40 -7.43 3.29
CA PRO A 233 -5.15 -7.90 3.87
C PRO A 233 -5.06 -7.66 5.38
N PHE A 234 -4.40 -8.58 6.07
CA PHE A 234 -4.07 -8.53 7.49
C PHE A 234 -2.62 -8.99 7.70
N CYS A 235 -2.03 -8.71 8.87
CA CYS A 235 -0.70 -9.22 9.21
C CYS A 235 -0.70 -10.27 10.34
N SER A 236 0.40 -11.04 10.42
CA SER A 236 0.65 -11.98 11.52
C SER A 236 0.54 -11.30 12.89
N ARG A 237 1.14 -10.10 13.05
CA ARG A 237 1.14 -9.30 14.28
C ARG A 237 -0.26 -9.08 14.86
N TRP A 238 -1.25 -8.73 14.03
CA TRP A 238 -2.64 -8.56 14.47
C TRP A 238 -3.24 -9.87 15.01
N ILE A 239 -2.97 -11.00 14.35
CA ILE A 239 -3.48 -12.31 14.78
C ILE A 239 -2.76 -12.77 16.05
N ILE A 240 -1.45 -12.54 16.15
CA ILE A 240 -0.64 -12.86 17.34
C ILE A 240 -1.15 -12.10 18.57
N ALA A 241 -1.49 -10.81 18.42
CA ALA A 241 -2.05 -10.02 19.53
C ALA A 241 -3.33 -10.65 20.11
N LYS A 242 -4.11 -11.37 19.30
CA LYS A 242 -5.35 -12.03 19.71
C LYS A 242 -5.18 -13.48 20.16
N PHE A 243 -4.35 -14.26 19.47
CA PHE A 243 -4.29 -15.72 19.60
C PHE A 243 -2.96 -16.27 20.12
N GLY A 244 -1.94 -15.42 20.23
CA GLY A 244 -0.59 -15.80 20.63
C GLY A 244 0.22 -16.47 19.52
N VAL A 245 1.56 -16.36 19.63
CA VAL A 245 2.54 -16.74 18.59
C VAL A 245 2.36 -18.18 18.10
N GLY A 246 2.34 -19.15 19.02
CA GLY A 246 2.31 -20.58 18.64
C GLY A 246 1.06 -20.98 17.86
N LYS A 247 -0.12 -20.52 18.31
CA LYS A 247 -1.40 -20.82 17.64
C LYS A 247 -1.48 -20.14 16.27
N THR A 248 -1.03 -18.88 16.19
CA THR A 248 -1.00 -18.13 14.93
C THR A 248 -0.10 -18.79 13.90
N ASN A 249 1.14 -19.13 14.25
CA ASN A 249 2.10 -19.69 13.31
C ASN A 249 1.64 -21.05 12.76
N LEU A 250 1.06 -21.91 13.59
CA LEU A 250 0.49 -23.19 13.13
C LEU A 250 -0.69 -22.97 12.18
N ALA A 251 -1.60 -22.06 12.52
CA ALA A 251 -2.77 -21.77 11.71
C ALA A 251 -2.43 -21.13 10.36
N ILE A 252 -1.60 -20.08 10.34
CA ILE A 252 -1.20 -19.41 9.09
C ILE A 252 -0.52 -20.41 8.15
N ASN A 253 0.41 -21.22 8.66
CA ASN A 253 1.08 -22.25 7.85
C ASN A 253 0.10 -23.27 7.25
N GLU A 254 -0.88 -23.73 8.00
CA GLU A 254 -1.91 -24.67 7.49
C GLU A 254 -2.82 -24.01 6.45
N LEU A 255 -3.27 -22.78 6.71
CA LEU A 255 -4.17 -22.04 5.82
C LEU A 255 -3.46 -21.66 4.51
N MET A 256 -2.17 -21.33 4.56
CA MET A 256 -1.33 -21.11 3.37
C MET A 256 -1.17 -22.40 2.56
N ARG A 257 -0.81 -23.52 3.19
CA ARG A 257 -0.63 -24.81 2.50
C ARG A 257 -1.93 -25.34 1.85
N SER A 258 -3.08 -25.01 2.43
CA SER A 258 -4.39 -25.38 1.87
C SER A 258 -4.91 -24.40 0.81
N GLY A 259 -4.15 -23.33 0.54
CA GLY A 259 -4.50 -22.27 -0.42
C GLY A 259 -5.72 -21.45 0.00
N VAL A 260 -6.02 -21.41 1.31
CA VAL A 260 -7.09 -20.58 1.88
C VAL A 260 -6.62 -19.13 1.99
N LEU A 261 -5.37 -18.94 2.44
CA LEU A 261 -4.71 -17.64 2.45
C LEU A 261 -3.81 -17.46 1.23
N HIS A 262 -3.71 -16.22 0.78
CA HIS A 262 -2.66 -15.75 -0.11
C HIS A 262 -1.69 -14.89 0.71
N ALA A 263 -0.40 -15.00 0.43
CA ALA A 263 0.64 -14.21 1.07
C ALA A 263 1.10 -13.11 0.13
N TYR A 264 1.44 -11.94 0.70
CA TYR A 264 2.04 -10.82 0.00
C TYR A 264 3.45 -10.60 0.56
N PRO A 265 4.48 -11.22 -0.03
CA PRO A 265 5.85 -10.97 0.38
C PRO A 265 6.27 -9.53 0.04
N PRO A 266 7.23 -8.96 0.80
CA PRO A 266 7.87 -7.69 0.48
C PRO A 266 8.34 -7.65 -0.97
N LEU A 267 8.07 -6.55 -1.66
CA LEU A 267 8.54 -6.31 -3.01
C LEU A 267 9.85 -5.53 -2.95
N VAL A 268 10.94 -6.17 -3.36
CA VAL A 268 12.30 -5.64 -3.24
C VAL A 268 12.84 -5.27 -4.62
N GLU A 269 13.44 -4.10 -4.74
CA GLU A 269 14.12 -3.65 -5.94
C GLU A 269 15.24 -4.63 -6.33
N LYS A 270 15.23 -5.09 -7.57
CA LYS A 270 16.04 -6.22 -8.04
C LYS A 270 17.56 -6.01 -7.94
N SER A 271 18.03 -4.77 -8.04
CA SER A 271 19.45 -4.43 -7.87
C SER A 271 19.84 -4.11 -6.43
N GLY A 272 18.87 -4.08 -5.50
CA GLY A 272 19.06 -3.63 -4.12
C GLY A 272 19.15 -2.11 -3.99
N ALA A 273 18.78 -1.36 -5.03
CA ALA A 273 18.80 0.09 -5.01
C ALA A 273 17.59 0.66 -4.23
N PRO A 274 17.72 1.85 -3.63
CA PRO A 274 16.64 2.47 -2.88
C PRO A 274 15.44 2.83 -3.77
N VAL A 275 14.24 2.78 -3.20
CA VAL A 275 12.96 3.09 -3.85
C VAL A 275 12.25 4.20 -3.08
N ALA A 276 11.63 5.13 -3.80
CA ALA A 276 10.70 6.10 -3.23
C ALA A 276 9.32 5.97 -3.87
N VAL A 277 8.27 6.11 -3.07
CA VAL A 277 6.87 6.14 -3.48
C VAL A 277 6.17 7.41 -2.98
N PHE A 278 5.22 7.90 -3.78
CA PHE A 278 4.17 8.81 -3.35
C PHE A 278 2.86 8.36 -3.96
N GLU A 279 1.77 8.45 -3.22
CA GLU A 279 0.49 7.96 -3.71
C GLU A 279 -0.71 8.77 -3.23
N LYS A 280 -1.75 8.79 -4.07
CA LYS A 280 -3.07 9.30 -3.73
C LYS A 280 -4.19 8.44 -4.33
N THR A 281 -5.29 8.40 -3.60
CA THR A 281 -6.59 7.93 -4.08
C THR A 281 -7.35 9.07 -4.73
N LEU A 282 -7.85 8.82 -5.93
CA LEU A 282 -8.62 9.75 -6.73
C LEU A 282 -9.99 9.18 -7.06
N TYR A 283 -11.00 10.03 -7.00
CA TYR A 283 -12.27 9.80 -7.68
C TYR A 283 -12.24 10.44 -9.06
N ILE A 284 -12.48 9.63 -10.10
CA ILE A 284 -12.58 10.07 -11.49
C ILE A 284 -14.05 10.29 -11.83
N GLY A 285 -14.60 11.47 -11.54
CA GLY A 285 -15.95 11.85 -11.94
C GLY A 285 -15.98 12.71 -13.20
N GLU A 286 -16.97 13.62 -13.29
CA GLU A 286 -16.93 14.74 -14.24
C GLU A 286 -15.71 15.64 -13.99
N LYS A 287 -15.36 15.80 -12.72
CA LYS A 287 -14.10 16.38 -12.26
C LYS A 287 -13.34 15.31 -11.48
N THR A 288 -12.02 15.31 -11.67
CA THR A 288 -11.11 14.51 -10.85
C THR A 288 -11.01 15.13 -9.47
N GLU A 289 -11.20 14.33 -8.43
CA GLU A 289 -11.09 14.72 -7.03
C GLU A 289 -10.03 13.86 -6.34
N VAL A 290 -9.06 14.47 -5.67
CA VAL A 290 -8.15 13.76 -4.76
C VAL A 290 -8.86 13.56 -3.43
N LEU A 291 -8.99 12.29 -3.01
CA LEU A 291 -9.70 11.92 -1.79
C LEU A 291 -8.77 11.88 -0.58
N THR A 292 -7.52 11.42 -0.74
CA THR A 292 -6.52 11.39 0.34
C THR A 292 -5.77 12.72 0.49
N LYS A 293 -6.51 13.80 0.76
CA LYS A 293 -5.97 15.15 1.02
C LYS A 293 -6.08 15.51 2.50
N ILE A 294 -5.13 16.30 2.99
CA ILE A 294 -5.16 16.97 4.29
C ILE A 294 -5.55 18.43 4.07
#